data_AF-A0A1B7WES9-F1
#
_entry.id   AF-A0A1B7WES9-F1
#
_cell.length_a   1.000
_cell.length_b   1.000
_cell.length_c   1.000
_cell.angle_alpha   90.00
_cell.angle_beta   90.00
_cell.angle_gamma   90.00
#
_symmetry.space_group_name_H-M   'P 1'
#
loop_
_entity.id
_entity.type
_entity.pdbx_description
1 polymer ?
#
loop_
_entity_poly.entity_id
_entity_poly.type
_entity_poly.pdbx_seq_one_letter_code
_entity_poly.pdbx_strand_id
1 'polypeptide(L)'
;MSSSNIEIHEFSTGIHVQQRVNGWVSLGFTGQYMNATINPIPTVVERSIANQEFALTEGSSTEKPAIIGRIVGSGDDTWSVMAVVTRGRDEVGRSAAFYRYFLCQGDHNLRFILTWWEQNQKPTFNPLDFQDSPHLFMGESGQPHRTKEDESLPFAQDQAIVLPAENQHDLYTLNALAITKFNQSKKVLPVAWAFNVEALEKPERFQVIQPASQKAYEQLKQAITNAAQTVSAINVDEAALKSAIRSLINSSAVKPEVVQEIVKGLENKEVTLEYWEKLFNAQGAEQAIRQKIYSPQMVRLITLRAMVNPKTLPQFLVWLNIQGSKKLDEHQTISLELQKAVRRLLPKEQLAKGIKYLLLNLLNQKISVDSLYWLLATQGSAWVYAEKQFITDIQNDLQLIHNHFYGPKTASKSSSYHDPNFRLTSSFLVGSKNDSQLHHVQPPIKKDSWQNDFKCQKQIWATLISNWQGIRQGYRKIEEYQPFAELFDKFKQYDLAAYFYQVSDGIVDKDLYDEVANQQHRRS
;
A
#
# COMPACT_ATOMS: atom_id res chain seq x y z
N MET A 1 -27.06 36.95 6.14
CA MET A 1 -27.07 35.75 5.28
C MET A 1 -28.16 34.81 5.81
N SER A 2 -28.73 33.92 5.01
CA SER A 2 -29.69 32.94 5.51
C SER A 2 -29.03 32.01 6.52
N SER A 3 -29.64 31.83 7.69
CA SER A 3 -29.23 30.84 8.66
C SER A 3 -29.39 29.45 8.05
N SER A 4 -28.28 28.75 7.81
CA SER A 4 -28.31 27.32 7.51
C SER A 4 -28.92 26.60 8.70
N ASN A 5 -29.99 25.83 8.51
CA ASN A 5 -30.45 24.90 9.53
C ASN A 5 -29.42 23.77 9.64
N ILE A 6 -28.94 23.50 10.85
CA ILE A 6 -27.87 22.52 11.09
C ILE A 6 -28.48 21.35 11.85
N GLU A 7 -28.54 20.19 11.21
CA GLU A 7 -28.94 18.93 11.84
C GLU A 7 -27.73 18.31 12.54
N ILE A 8 -27.84 18.18 13.86
CA ILE A 8 -26.87 17.49 14.71
C ILE A 8 -27.48 16.13 15.05
N HIS A 9 -26.95 15.07 14.45
CA HIS A 9 -27.28 13.70 14.82
C HIS A 9 -26.45 13.28 16.02
N GLU A 10 -26.85 12.18 16.65
CA GLU A 10 -26.08 11.51 17.70
C GLU A 10 -26.17 9.99 17.60
N PHE A 11 -25.23 9.29 18.22
CA PHE A 11 -25.28 7.86 18.53
C PHE A 11 -24.33 7.51 19.67
N SER A 12 -24.52 6.34 20.28
CA SER A 12 -23.80 5.91 21.49
C SER A 12 -23.21 4.50 21.38
N THR A 13 -22.19 4.20 22.18
CA THR A 13 -21.62 2.83 22.32
C THR A 13 -22.69 1.82 22.76
N GLY A 14 -23.03 0.84 21.93
CA GLY A 14 -24.04 -0.17 22.27
C GLY A 14 -23.57 -1.14 23.35
N ILE A 15 -24.29 -1.16 24.47
CA ILE A 15 -24.04 -2.04 25.62
C ILE A 15 -25.31 -2.74 26.08
N HIS A 16 -25.15 -3.92 26.67
CA HIS A 16 -26.21 -4.54 27.46
C HIS A 16 -26.28 -3.81 28.81
N VAL A 17 -27.45 -3.31 29.19
CA VAL A 17 -27.62 -2.43 30.36
C VAL A 17 -28.31 -3.16 31.50
N GLN A 18 -27.81 -3.01 32.72
CA GLN A 18 -28.59 -3.23 33.94
C GLN A 18 -28.80 -1.90 34.67
N GLN A 19 -30.06 -1.47 34.77
CA GLN A 19 -30.43 -0.32 35.59
C GLN A 19 -30.31 -0.65 37.09
N ARG A 20 -29.89 0.33 37.89
CA ARG A 20 -29.77 0.25 39.35
C ARG A 20 -30.32 1.54 39.97
N VAL A 21 -30.60 1.53 41.28
CA VAL A 21 -31.22 2.66 42.00
C VAL A 21 -30.49 4.00 41.77
N ASN A 22 -29.15 3.95 41.66
CA ASN A 22 -28.30 5.13 41.47
C ASN A 22 -27.60 5.16 40.08
N GLY A 23 -28.24 4.63 39.02
CA GLY A 23 -27.74 4.73 37.65
C GLY A 23 -27.80 3.42 36.85
N TRP A 24 -26.72 3.08 36.15
CA TRP A 24 -26.62 1.90 35.28
C TRP A 24 -25.25 1.22 35.42
N VAL A 25 -25.18 -0.06 35.04
CA VAL A 25 -23.92 -0.78 34.77
C VAL A 25 -24.01 -1.46 33.41
N SER A 26 -22.85 -1.62 32.75
CA SER A 26 -22.73 -2.47 31.56
C SER A 26 -22.71 -3.94 31.97
N LEU A 27 -23.28 -4.80 31.11
CA LEU A 27 -23.15 -6.26 31.15
C LEU A 27 -22.31 -6.78 29.96
N GLY A 28 -21.63 -5.88 29.24
CA GLY A 28 -20.86 -6.17 28.02
C GLY A 28 -21.32 -5.36 26.81
N PHE A 29 -20.47 -5.29 25.78
CA PHE A 29 -20.75 -4.60 24.52
C PHE A 29 -21.62 -5.44 23.58
N THR A 30 -22.56 -4.81 22.87
CA THR A 30 -23.44 -5.51 21.90
C THR A 30 -22.77 -5.79 20.55
N GLY A 31 -21.65 -5.11 20.26
CA GLY A 31 -21.04 -5.10 18.93
C GLY A 31 -21.74 -4.19 17.90
N GLN A 32 -22.74 -3.40 18.34
CA GLN A 32 -23.45 -2.41 17.53
C GLN A 32 -23.44 -1.04 18.24
N TYR A 33 -23.94 0.00 17.57
CA TYR A 33 -24.24 1.29 18.20
C TYR A 33 -25.69 1.34 18.70
N MET A 34 -25.98 2.20 19.68
CA MET A 34 -27.32 2.42 20.23
C MET A 34 -27.69 3.91 20.23
N ASN A 35 -28.97 4.21 20.48
CA ASN A 35 -29.51 5.57 20.64
C ASN A 35 -29.11 6.50 19.49
N ALA A 36 -29.30 6.03 18.25
CA ALA A 36 -28.80 6.64 17.04
C ALA A 36 -29.89 7.40 16.26
N THR A 37 -29.73 8.71 16.08
CA THR A 37 -30.64 9.57 15.30
C THR A 37 -30.26 9.67 13.81
N ILE A 38 -29.37 8.78 13.35
CA ILE A 38 -29.03 8.55 11.94
C ILE A 38 -28.75 7.06 11.70
N ASN A 39 -29.33 6.50 10.64
CA ASN A 39 -29.18 5.09 10.27
C ASN A 39 -29.26 4.93 8.74
N PRO A 40 -28.23 4.39 8.06
CA PRO A 40 -26.94 3.96 8.61
C PRO A 40 -26.11 5.14 9.15
N ILE A 41 -25.23 4.86 10.11
CA ILE A 41 -24.21 5.82 10.54
C ILE A 41 -23.25 6.04 9.34
N PRO A 42 -22.77 7.26 9.06
CA PRO A 42 -21.94 7.52 7.89
C PRO A 42 -20.63 6.72 7.95
N THR A 43 -20.32 6.02 6.86
CA THR A 43 -19.25 5.01 6.83
C THR A 43 -17.89 5.59 7.25
N VAL A 44 -17.58 6.83 6.86
CA VAL A 44 -16.33 7.51 7.26
C VAL A 44 -16.20 7.72 8.78
N VAL A 45 -17.32 7.88 9.50
CA VAL A 45 -17.35 8.00 10.96
C VAL A 45 -17.08 6.64 11.60
N GLU A 46 -17.77 5.59 11.15
CA GLU A 46 -17.52 4.21 11.62
C GLU A 46 -16.06 3.79 11.41
N ARG A 47 -15.48 4.12 10.25
CA ARG A 47 -14.08 3.84 9.94
C ARG A 47 -13.13 4.65 10.82
N SER A 48 -13.40 5.91 11.13
CA SER A 48 -12.54 6.70 12.02
C SER A 48 -12.57 6.15 13.46
N ILE A 49 -13.74 5.69 13.94
CA ILE A 49 -13.87 4.98 15.22
C ILE A 49 -13.09 3.64 15.18
N ALA A 50 -13.25 2.83 14.12
CA ALA A 50 -12.53 1.57 13.95
C ALA A 50 -11.01 1.74 13.77
N ASN A 51 -10.56 2.90 13.26
CA ASN A 51 -9.16 3.31 13.22
C ASN A 51 -8.64 3.84 14.58
N GLN A 52 -9.43 3.75 15.66
CA GLN A 52 -9.10 4.21 17.03
C GLN A 52 -8.85 5.72 17.14
N GLU A 53 -9.37 6.54 16.21
CA GLU A 53 -9.03 7.97 16.15
C GLU A 53 -9.72 8.85 17.21
N PHE A 54 -10.69 8.26 17.93
CA PHE A 54 -11.35 8.81 19.11
C PHE A 54 -10.96 8.07 20.40
N ALA A 55 -10.09 7.06 20.33
CA ALA A 55 -9.89 6.13 21.44
C ALA A 55 -8.93 6.67 22.51
N LEU A 56 -9.39 6.60 23.76
CA LEU A 56 -8.54 6.73 24.94
C LEU A 56 -7.80 5.42 25.21
N THR A 57 -6.60 5.48 25.77
CA THR A 57 -5.87 4.29 26.23
C THR A 57 -6.64 3.56 27.33
N GLU A 58 -6.57 2.23 27.37
CA GLU A 58 -7.28 1.43 28.37
C GLU A 58 -7.00 1.90 29.81
N GLY A 59 -8.06 2.08 30.60
CA GLY A 59 -7.99 2.57 31.99
C GLY A 59 -7.81 4.09 32.17
N SER A 60 -7.56 4.87 31.11
CA SER A 60 -7.25 6.32 31.24
C SER A 60 -8.49 7.24 31.41
N SER A 61 -9.71 6.71 31.30
CA SER A 61 -10.95 7.48 31.50
C SER A 61 -11.06 8.04 32.93
N THR A 62 -11.21 9.36 33.08
CA THR A 62 -11.34 10.05 34.37
C THR A 62 -12.81 10.31 34.74
N GLU A 63 -13.08 10.92 35.90
CA GLU A 63 -14.45 11.25 36.34
C GLU A 63 -15.06 12.43 35.56
N LYS A 64 -14.24 13.39 35.13
CA LYS A 64 -14.65 14.43 34.18
C LYS A 64 -14.61 13.85 32.77
N PRO A 65 -15.64 14.04 31.92
CA PRO A 65 -15.60 13.55 30.55
C PRO A 65 -14.40 14.09 29.76
N ALA A 66 -13.80 13.24 28.92
CA ALA A 66 -12.89 13.69 27.88
C ALA A 66 -13.70 14.03 26.62
N ILE A 67 -13.24 15.00 25.84
CA ILE A 67 -13.95 15.47 24.64
C ILE A 67 -12.98 15.47 23.46
N ILE A 68 -13.37 14.86 22.35
CA ILE A 68 -12.56 14.77 21.13
C ILE A 68 -13.36 15.29 19.95
N GLY A 69 -12.93 16.39 19.33
CA GLY A 69 -13.48 16.90 18.08
C GLY A 69 -12.60 16.52 16.89
N ARG A 70 -13.19 16.03 15.81
CA ARG A 70 -12.49 15.61 14.59
C ARG A 70 -13.35 15.85 13.34
N ILE A 71 -12.72 16.27 12.25
CA ILE A 71 -13.28 16.21 10.90
C ILE A 71 -12.88 14.87 10.28
N VAL A 72 -13.83 14.15 9.68
CA VAL A 72 -13.61 12.85 9.02
C VAL A 72 -14.18 12.86 7.60
N GLY A 73 -13.68 11.96 6.76
CA GLY A 73 -14.11 11.88 5.35
C GLY A 73 -13.51 12.97 4.45
N SER A 74 -14.07 13.15 3.26
CA SER A 74 -13.65 14.17 2.30
C SER A 74 -14.70 14.42 1.21
N GLY A 75 -14.68 15.62 0.63
CA GLY A 75 -15.69 16.05 -0.36
C GLY A 75 -17.10 16.09 0.25
N ASP A 76 -18.08 15.58 -0.47
CA ASP A 76 -19.49 15.59 -0.03
C ASP A 76 -19.76 14.68 1.18
N ASP A 77 -18.92 13.65 1.41
CA ASP A 77 -18.97 12.77 2.60
C ASP A 77 -17.97 13.23 3.68
N THR A 78 -17.85 14.54 3.89
CA THR A 78 -17.10 15.11 5.01
C THR A 78 -18.03 15.31 6.21
N TRP A 79 -17.58 14.96 7.41
CA TRP A 79 -18.37 15.08 8.65
C TRP A 79 -17.56 15.71 9.79
N SER A 80 -18.18 16.64 10.49
CA SER A 80 -17.75 17.13 11.80
C SER A 80 -18.27 16.19 12.89
N VAL A 81 -17.39 15.63 13.72
CA VAL A 81 -17.74 14.65 14.75
C VAL A 81 -17.11 15.04 16.10
N MET A 82 -17.93 15.10 17.14
CA MET A 82 -17.48 15.24 18.53
C MET A 82 -17.82 13.98 19.32
N ALA A 83 -16.83 13.36 19.94
CA ALA A 83 -17.01 12.26 20.89
C ALA A 83 -16.88 12.77 22.33
N VAL A 84 -17.89 12.51 23.16
CA VAL A 84 -17.88 12.73 24.60
C VAL A 84 -17.65 11.39 25.29
N VAL A 85 -16.49 11.25 25.91
CA VAL A 85 -16.01 10.00 26.50
C VAL A 85 -16.22 10.03 28.01
N THR A 86 -17.04 9.12 28.51
CA THR A 86 -17.48 9.06 29.92
C THR A 86 -16.98 7.78 30.58
N ARG A 87 -16.51 7.85 31.82
CA ARG A 87 -16.14 6.66 32.62
C ARG A 87 -17.40 6.00 33.18
N GLY A 88 -17.72 4.80 32.69
CA GLY A 88 -18.75 3.93 33.27
C GLY A 88 -18.14 2.75 34.03
N ARG A 89 -19.00 1.82 34.47
CA ARG A 89 -18.59 0.57 35.14
C ARG A 89 -19.35 -0.64 34.60
N ASP A 90 -18.73 -1.81 34.67
CA ASP A 90 -19.37 -3.10 34.42
C ASP A 90 -19.98 -3.71 35.69
N GLU A 91 -20.57 -4.91 35.58
CA GLU A 91 -21.26 -5.59 36.67
C GLU A 91 -20.35 -6.00 37.84
N VAL A 92 -19.05 -6.19 37.58
CA VAL A 92 -18.00 -6.50 38.58
C VAL A 92 -17.25 -5.26 39.07
N GLY A 93 -17.60 -4.06 38.59
CA GLY A 93 -17.08 -2.78 39.05
C GLY A 93 -15.79 -2.30 38.38
N ARG A 94 -15.27 -3.01 37.37
CA ARG A 94 -14.19 -2.50 36.52
C ARG A 94 -14.68 -1.26 35.77
N SER A 95 -13.79 -0.33 35.48
CA SER A 95 -14.14 0.91 34.78
C SER A 95 -13.76 0.84 33.30
N ALA A 96 -14.61 1.39 32.44
CA ALA A 96 -14.38 1.46 31.00
C ALA A 96 -14.84 2.81 30.43
N ALA A 97 -14.31 3.14 29.25
CA ALA A 97 -14.68 4.32 28.48
C ALA A 97 -15.90 4.03 27.60
N PHE A 98 -16.95 4.84 27.72
CA PHE A 98 -18.15 4.77 26.88
C PHE A 98 -18.36 6.11 26.16
N TYR A 99 -18.78 6.04 24.90
CA TYR A 99 -18.75 7.17 23.97
C TYR A 99 -20.16 7.54 23.53
N ARG A 100 -20.50 8.83 23.67
CA ARG A 100 -21.62 9.47 22.97
C ARG A 100 -21.03 10.36 21.87
N TYR A 101 -21.43 10.12 20.63
CA TYR A 101 -20.97 10.84 19.45
C TYR A 101 -22.05 11.80 18.99
N PHE A 102 -21.67 13.03 18.68
CA PHE A 102 -22.49 14.04 18.03
C PHE A 102 -21.86 14.34 16.67
N LEU A 103 -22.65 14.35 15.59
CA LEU A 103 -22.14 14.53 14.23
C LEU A 103 -23.03 15.39 13.35
N CYS A 104 -22.40 16.11 12.42
CA CYS A 104 -23.04 16.93 11.42
C CYS A 104 -22.22 16.89 10.11
N GLN A 105 -22.88 16.81 8.97
CA GLN A 105 -22.21 16.83 7.66
C GLN A 105 -21.54 18.19 7.43
N GLY A 106 -20.38 18.20 6.79
CA GLY A 106 -19.54 19.39 6.57
C GLY A 106 -18.33 19.49 7.50
N ASP A 107 -17.30 20.17 7.02
CA ASP A 107 -16.01 20.39 7.68
C ASP A 107 -16.03 21.53 8.72
N HIS A 108 -16.77 22.60 8.45
CA HIS A 108 -16.82 23.79 9.30
C HIS A 108 -17.82 23.72 10.47
N ASN A 109 -18.32 22.53 10.82
CA ASN A 109 -19.51 22.38 11.67
C ASN A 109 -19.26 21.93 13.12
N LEU A 110 -18.04 21.52 13.48
CA LEU A 110 -17.64 21.24 14.88
C LEU A 110 -18.04 22.36 15.87
N ARG A 111 -17.90 23.63 15.46
CA ARG A 111 -18.27 24.81 16.28
C ARG A 111 -19.75 24.87 16.65
N PHE A 112 -20.64 24.35 15.80
CA PHE A 112 -22.09 24.36 16.06
C PHE A 112 -22.48 23.20 16.97
N ILE A 113 -21.85 22.04 16.80
CA ILE A 113 -21.95 20.90 17.73
C ILE A 113 -21.51 21.33 19.13
N LEU A 114 -20.39 22.06 19.26
CA LEU A 114 -19.92 22.63 20.52
C LEU A 114 -20.95 23.56 21.17
N THR A 115 -21.45 24.56 20.44
CA THR A 115 -22.43 25.52 21.00
C THR A 115 -23.74 24.88 21.39
N TRP A 116 -24.27 23.97 20.58
CA TRP A 116 -25.45 23.19 20.95
C TRP A 116 -25.19 22.37 22.22
N TRP A 117 -24.06 21.65 22.30
CA TRP A 117 -23.73 20.79 23.44
C TRP A 117 -23.57 21.56 24.75
N GLU A 118 -22.93 22.74 24.71
CA GLU A 118 -22.82 23.59 25.89
C GLU A 118 -24.16 24.17 26.36
N GLN A 119 -25.03 24.55 25.43
CA GLN A 119 -26.37 25.07 25.74
C GLN A 119 -27.30 23.98 26.30
N ASN A 120 -27.17 22.73 25.85
CA ASN A 120 -28.05 21.61 26.24
C ASN A 120 -27.54 20.83 27.47
N GLN A 121 -26.93 21.53 28.44
CA GLN A 121 -26.43 20.98 29.71
C GLN A 121 -25.26 19.98 29.59
N LYS A 122 -24.50 20.01 28.48
CA LYS A 122 -23.27 19.21 28.28
C LYS A 122 -23.51 17.69 28.35
N PRO A 123 -24.41 17.12 27.52
CA PRO A 123 -24.83 15.73 27.61
C PRO A 123 -23.67 14.75 27.47
N THR A 124 -23.67 13.73 28.33
CA THR A 124 -22.66 12.67 28.43
C THR A 124 -23.26 11.32 28.02
N PHE A 125 -22.46 10.25 28.05
CA PHE A 125 -22.98 8.90 27.78
C PHE A 125 -23.92 8.44 28.91
N ASN A 126 -25.19 8.28 28.57
CA ASN A 126 -26.19 7.60 29.37
C ASN A 126 -26.98 6.66 28.43
N PRO A 127 -26.90 5.33 28.61
CA PRO A 127 -27.56 4.40 27.70
C PRO A 127 -29.09 4.40 27.85
N LEU A 128 -29.61 5.00 28.93
CA LEU A 128 -31.04 5.20 29.19
C LEU A 128 -31.57 6.54 28.65
N ASP A 129 -30.70 7.40 28.11
CA ASP A 129 -31.07 8.66 27.45
C ASP A 129 -31.19 8.41 25.95
N PHE A 130 -32.42 8.46 25.43
CA PHE A 130 -32.77 8.04 24.08
C PHE A 130 -33.52 9.15 23.34
N GLN A 131 -33.11 9.39 22.10
CA GLN A 131 -33.58 10.44 21.23
C GLN A 131 -33.95 9.83 19.86
N ASP A 132 -35.15 10.13 19.35
CA ASP A 132 -35.66 9.60 18.07
C ASP A 132 -35.27 10.46 16.84
N SER A 133 -34.88 11.72 17.03
CA SER A 133 -34.70 12.69 15.94
C SER A 133 -33.47 13.57 16.10
N PRO A 134 -32.85 14.05 15.01
CA PRO A 134 -31.72 14.98 15.07
C PRO A 134 -32.10 16.29 15.76
N HIS A 135 -31.12 16.91 16.40
CA HIS A 135 -31.27 18.22 17.01
C HIS A 135 -31.07 19.32 15.95
N LEU A 136 -32.08 20.17 15.76
CA LEU A 136 -32.01 21.32 14.87
C LEU A 136 -31.35 22.51 15.59
N PHE A 137 -30.20 22.96 15.09
CA PHE A 137 -29.53 24.17 15.55
C PHE A 137 -29.68 25.31 14.53
N MET A 138 -30.10 26.48 15.01
CA MET A 138 -30.29 27.71 14.20
C MET A 138 -29.62 28.94 14.85
N GLY A 139 -28.73 28.73 15.83
CA GLY A 139 -28.02 29.81 16.53
C GLY A 139 -26.71 30.21 15.86
N GLU A 140 -26.08 31.27 16.38
CA GLU A 140 -24.68 31.58 16.06
C GLU A 140 -23.73 30.68 16.86
N SER A 141 -22.53 30.40 16.32
CA SER A 141 -21.49 29.66 17.03
C SER A 141 -20.76 30.54 18.04
N GLY A 142 -20.40 29.96 19.19
CA GLY A 142 -19.50 30.55 20.18
C GLY A 142 -18.15 30.95 19.56
N GLN A 143 -17.56 32.02 20.10
CA GLN A 143 -16.31 32.61 19.61
C GLN A 143 -15.11 32.13 20.46
N PRO A 144 -13.93 31.91 19.85
CA PRO A 144 -12.72 31.53 20.57
C PRO A 144 -12.09 32.72 21.30
N HIS A 145 -11.67 32.50 22.54
CA HIS A 145 -10.97 33.47 23.39
C HIS A 145 -9.45 33.31 23.28
N ARG A 146 -8.88 33.72 22.13
CA ARG A 146 -7.43 33.63 21.89
C ARG A 146 -6.63 34.59 22.77
N THR A 147 -5.48 34.13 23.25
CA THR A 147 -4.51 34.96 23.99
C THR A 147 -3.28 35.29 23.13
N LYS A 148 -2.26 35.97 23.69
CA LYS A 148 -0.99 36.23 22.98
C LYS A 148 -0.07 35.02 22.98
N GLU A 149 -0.21 34.16 23.99
CA GLU A 149 0.52 32.91 24.12
C GLU A 149 0.13 31.94 23.00
N ASP A 150 -1.16 31.92 22.59
CA ASP A 150 -1.65 31.17 21.42
C ASP A 150 -0.91 31.53 20.12
N GLU A 151 -0.60 32.82 19.91
CA GLU A 151 0.10 33.31 18.71
C GLU A 151 1.54 32.78 18.62
N SER A 152 2.13 32.36 19.75
CA SER A 152 3.49 31.81 19.83
C SER A 152 3.58 30.29 19.59
N LEU A 153 2.44 29.60 19.47
CA LEU A 153 2.42 28.14 19.38
C LEU A 153 3.05 27.61 18.08
N PRO A 154 3.71 26.43 18.10
CA PRO A 154 4.46 25.89 16.96
C PRO A 154 3.54 25.23 15.91
N PHE A 155 2.66 26.02 15.31
CA PHE A 155 1.70 25.54 14.30
C PHE A 155 2.40 24.86 13.11
N ALA A 156 3.47 25.46 12.59
CA ALA A 156 4.23 24.97 11.43
C ALA A 156 5.06 23.68 11.65
N GLN A 157 5.11 23.12 12.86
CA GLN A 157 5.76 21.83 13.14
C GLN A 157 4.80 20.66 12.90
N ASP A 158 5.27 19.52 12.40
CA ASP A 158 4.41 18.38 12.00
C ASP A 158 4.00 17.45 13.17
N GLN A 159 4.40 17.77 14.41
CA GLN A 159 3.98 17.10 15.65
C GLN A 159 2.74 17.76 16.26
N ALA A 160 1.96 16.99 17.02
CA ALA A 160 0.80 17.47 17.78
C ALA A 160 1.22 18.45 18.88
N ILE A 161 0.46 19.53 19.06
CA ILE A 161 0.71 20.54 20.11
C ILE A 161 0.03 20.07 21.39
N VAL A 162 0.79 19.55 22.36
CA VAL A 162 0.29 19.31 23.71
C VAL A 162 0.41 20.60 24.52
N LEU A 163 -0.74 21.17 24.90
CA LEU A 163 -0.83 22.43 25.66
C LEU A 163 -0.53 22.21 27.15
N PRO A 164 -0.08 23.25 27.88
CA PRO A 164 0.14 23.16 29.33
C PRO A 164 -1.12 22.75 30.08
N ALA A 165 -0.99 21.91 31.12
CA ALA A 165 -2.12 21.45 31.91
C ALA A 165 -2.71 22.54 32.84
N GLU A 166 -1.92 23.56 33.17
CA GLU A 166 -2.25 24.63 34.13
C GLU A 166 -3.31 25.60 33.57
N ASN A 167 -3.23 25.93 32.28
CA ASN A 167 -4.17 26.80 31.58
C ASN A 167 -5.08 25.96 30.68
N GLN A 168 -6.30 25.67 31.15
CA GLN A 168 -7.30 24.96 30.34
C GLN A 168 -8.01 25.93 29.39
N HIS A 169 -7.82 25.71 28.09
CA HIS A 169 -8.49 26.48 27.03
C HIS A 169 -9.93 25.99 26.83
N ASP A 170 -10.82 26.88 26.40
CA ASP A 170 -12.18 26.51 26.02
C ASP A 170 -12.22 25.72 24.70
N LEU A 171 -13.32 25.03 24.44
CA LEU A 171 -13.46 24.12 23.29
C LEU A 171 -13.49 24.86 21.94
N TYR A 172 -13.99 26.10 21.87
CA TYR A 172 -13.95 26.90 20.64
C TYR A 172 -12.52 27.33 20.32
N THR A 173 -11.77 27.74 21.35
CA THR A 173 -10.35 28.08 21.25
C THR A 173 -9.54 26.87 20.80
N LEU A 174 -9.70 25.70 21.41
CA LEU A 174 -9.04 24.46 20.98
C LEU A 174 -9.37 24.07 19.53
N ASN A 175 -10.64 24.17 19.14
CA ASN A 175 -11.06 23.94 17.77
C ASN A 175 -10.41 24.94 16.78
N ALA A 176 -10.35 26.23 17.15
CA ALA A 176 -9.74 27.28 16.36
C ALA A 176 -8.20 27.16 16.25
N LEU A 177 -7.54 26.67 17.30
CA LEU A 177 -6.10 26.33 17.30
C LEU A 177 -5.82 25.14 16.38
N ALA A 178 -6.65 24.09 16.43
CA ALA A 178 -6.52 22.93 15.55
C ALA A 178 -6.72 23.28 14.06
N ILE A 179 -7.69 24.14 13.74
CA ILE A 179 -7.87 24.68 12.38
C ILE A 179 -6.67 25.53 11.96
N THR A 180 -6.13 26.36 12.85
CA THR A 180 -4.93 27.17 12.55
C THR A 180 -3.72 26.29 12.27
N LYS A 181 -3.54 25.20 13.03
CA LYS A 181 -2.48 24.23 12.77
C LYS A 181 -2.66 23.49 11.44
N PHE A 182 -3.87 23.05 11.13
CA PHE A 182 -4.20 22.39 9.87
C PHE A 182 -3.85 23.27 8.67
N ASN A 183 -4.17 24.57 8.73
CA ASN A 183 -3.88 25.53 7.67
C ASN A 183 -2.40 25.93 7.55
N GLN A 184 -1.53 25.55 8.50
CA GLN A 184 -0.11 25.98 8.55
C GLN A 184 0.91 24.84 8.57
N SER A 185 0.51 23.60 8.90
CA SER A 185 1.38 22.42 8.80
C SER A 185 1.50 21.95 7.35
N LYS A 186 2.59 21.24 7.02
CA LYS A 186 2.78 20.60 5.72
C LYS A 186 2.18 19.19 5.64
N LYS A 187 1.63 18.70 6.76
CA LYS A 187 1.15 17.33 6.95
C LYS A 187 -0.35 17.26 6.71
N VAL A 188 -0.77 16.32 5.86
CA VAL A 188 -2.18 16.15 5.48
C VAL A 188 -2.95 15.33 6.54
N LEU A 189 -3.01 15.82 7.79
CA LEU A 189 -3.94 15.29 8.81
C LEU A 189 -5.21 16.15 8.84
N PRO A 190 -6.43 15.58 8.90
CA PRO A 190 -7.65 16.36 9.08
C PRO A 190 -7.68 17.02 10.48
N VAL A 191 -8.45 18.09 10.65
CA VAL A 191 -8.57 18.81 11.93
C VAL A 191 -9.05 17.85 13.03
N ALA A 192 -8.25 17.67 14.06
CA ALA A 192 -8.54 16.86 15.23
C ALA A 192 -7.92 17.46 16.50
N TRP A 193 -8.72 17.52 17.57
CA TRP A 193 -8.30 17.98 18.88
C TRP A 193 -8.89 17.14 20.01
N ALA A 194 -8.23 17.16 21.17
CA ALA A 194 -8.67 16.46 22.37
C ALA A 194 -8.60 17.37 23.59
N PHE A 195 -9.57 17.24 24.49
CA PHE A 195 -9.70 18.00 25.74
C PHE A 195 -9.91 17.08 26.94
N ASN A 196 -9.26 17.41 28.05
CA ASN A 196 -9.34 16.68 29.32
C ASN A 196 -9.02 15.18 29.18
N VAL A 197 -7.98 14.86 28.41
CA VAL A 197 -7.49 13.48 28.21
C VAL A 197 -6.29 13.16 29.09
N GLU A 198 -6.27 11.96 29.70
CA GLU A 198 -5.07 11.43 30.36
C GLU A 198 -4.13 10.74 29.36
N ALA A 199 -4.66 9.87 28.50
CA ALA A 199 -3.90 9.18 27.45
C ALA A 199 -4.78 8.80 26.25
N LEU A 200 -4.18 8.81 25.06
CA LEU A 200 -4.80 8.54 23.75
C LEU A 200 -4.10 7.34 23.09
N GLU A 201 -4.85 6.55 22.31
CA GLU A 201 -4.26 5.45 21.51
C GLU A 201 -3.34 5.94 20.38
N LYS A 202 -3.65 7.11 19.80
CA LYS A 202 -2.95 7.67 18.61
C LYS A 202 -2.73 9.19 18.72
N PRO A 203 -1.99 9.68 19.74
CA PRO A 203 -1.82 11.13 19.97
C PRO A 203 -1.10 11.86 18.83
N GLU A 204 -0.35 11.15 17.98
CA GLU A 204 0.32 11.68 16.78
C GLU A 204 -0.63 12.01 15.60
N ARG A 205 -1.90 11.57 15.67
CA ARG A 205 -2.99 11.87 14.72
C ARG A 205 -3.83 13.10 15.11
N PHE A 206 -3.36 13.94 16.04
CA PHE A 206 -4.04 15.17 16.48
C PHE A 206 -3.24 16.43 16.14
N GLN A 207 -3.91 17.57 16.03
CA GLN A 207 -3.27 18.87 15.89
C GLN A 207 -2.97 19.49 17.26
N VAL A 208 -3.94 19.45 18.17
CA VAL A 208 -3.89 20.11 19.49
C VAL A 208 -4.48 19.19 20.56
N ILE A 209 -3.80 19.06 21.69
CA ILE A 209 -4.25 18.25 22.83
C ILE A 209 -4.17 19.09 24.10
N GLN A 210 -5.29 19.29 24.78
CA GLN A 210 -5.37 19.82 26.14
C GLN A 210 -5.43 18.63 27.12
N PRO A 211 -4.35 18.34 27.87
CA PRO A 211 -4.30 17.22 28.81
C PRO A 211 -5.17 17.47 30.05
N ALA A 212 -5.60 16.39 30.70
CA ALA A 212 -6.34 16.41 31.97
C ALA A 212 -5.46 16.80 33.18
N SER A 213 -4.16 16.50 33.13
CA SER A 213 -3.21 16.72 34.23
C SER A 213 -1.78 16.96 33.73
N GLN A 214 -0.90 17.46 34.61
CA GLN A 214 0.53 17.61 34.30
C GLN A 214 1.22 16.26 34.01
N LYS A 215 0.76 15.18 34.66
CA LYS A 215 1.22 13.81 34.37
C LYS A 215 0.82 13.41 32.94
N ALA A 216 -0.42 13.67 32.54
CA ALA A 216 -0.90 13.41 31.19
C ALA A 216 -0.11 14.20 30.13
N TYR A 217 0.19 15.48 30.38
CA TYR A 217 1.04 16.32 29.53
C TYR A 217 2.39 15.67 29.21
N GLU A 218 3.09 15.15 30.23
CA GLU A 218 4.38 14.47 30.09
C GLU A 218 4.25 13.14 29.34
N GLN A 219 3.26 12.31 29.71
CA GLN A 219 3.01 11.01 29.06
C GLN A 219 2.63 11.15 27.58
N LEU A 220 1.78 12.12 27.23
CA LEU A 220 1.38 12.40 25.86
C LEU A 220 2.57 12.90 25.01
N LYS A 221 3.42 13.79 25.55
CA LYS A 221 4.64 14.24 24.86
C LYS A 221 5.61 13.09 24.60
N GLN A 222 5.79 12.18 25.56
CA GLN A 222 6.61 10.98 25.37
C GLN A 222 6.01 10.06 24.29
N ALA A 223 4.70 9.80 24.33
CA ALA A 223 4.01 8.97 23.33
C ALA A 223 4.15 9.52 21.90
N ILE A 224 3.93 10.83 21.70
CA ILE A 224 4.10 11.48 20.37
C ILE A 224 5.54 11.35 19.87
N THR A 225 6.53 11.49 20.78
CA THR A 225 7.95 11.36 20.44
C THR A 225 8.30 9.94 20.00
N ASN A 226 7.78 8.93 20.70
CA ASN A 226 8.00 7.51 20.39
C ASN A 226 7.29 7.10 19.08
N ALA A 227 6.07 7.60 18.84
CA ALA A 227 5.33 7.35 17.61
C ALA A 227 6.10 7.88 16.39
N ALA A 228 6.59 9.13 16.47
CA ALA A 228 7.38 9.76 15.40
C ALA A 228 8.70 9.03 15.05
N GLN A 229 9.21 8.16 15.94
CA GLN A 229 10.38 7.31 15.68
C GLN A 229 10.04 5.95 15.05
N THR A 230 8.80 5.48 15.18
CA THR A 230 8.41 4.10 14.80
C THR A 230 7.60 4.03 13.51
N VAL A 231 6.70 4.99 13.26
CA VAL A 231 6.10 5.24 11.94
C VAL A 231 5.77 6.73 11.85
N SER A 232 6.03 7.37 10.71
CA SER A 232 5.36 8.65 10.41
C SER A 232 3.85 8.50 10.59
N ALA A 233 3.15 9.53 11.06
CA ALA A 233 1.70 9.48 11.24
C ALA A 233 0.97 9.54 9.88
N ILE A 234 1.02 8.43 9.14
CA ILE A 234 0.43 8.24 7.81
C ILE A 234 -1.07 8.53 7.89
N ASN A 235 -1.59 9.42 7.04
CA ASN A 235 -3.03 9.64 6.90
C ASN A 235 -3.65 8.59 5.97
N VAL A 236 -3.78 7.38 6.50
CA VAL A 236 -4.39 6.23 5.83
C VAL A 236 -5.43 5.58 6.72
N ASP A 237 -6.52 5.21 6.06
CA ASP A 237 -7.60 4.39 6.56
C ASP A 237 -7.16 2.92 6.63
N GLU A 238 -6.40 2.61 7.68
CA GLU A 238 -5.87 1.26 7.94
C GLU A 238 -6.99 0.22 8.10
N ALA A 239 -8.13 0.63 8.66
CA ALA A 239 -9.34 -0.17 8.75
C ALA A 239 -9.90 -0.53 7.36
N ALA A 240 -10.00 0.42 6.43
CA ALA A 240 -10.42 0.13 5.06
C ALA A 240 -9.45 -0.78 4.31
N LEU A 241 -8.13 -0.56 4.41
CA LEU A 241 -7.15 -1.44 3.77
C LEU A 241 -7.21 -2.87 4.34
N LYS A 242 -7.32 -3.04 5.67
CA LYS A 242 -7.50 -4.35 6.30
C LYS A 242 -8.83 -5.00 5.91
N SER A 243 -9.91 -4.23 5.86
CA SER A 243 -11.24 -4.70 5.44
C SER A 243 -11.24 -5.15 3.98
N ALA A 244 -10.60 -4.38 3.10
CA ALA A 244 -10.47 -4.71 1.68
C ALA A 244 -9.64 -5.98 1.46
N ILE A 245 -8.49 -6.13 2.12
CA ILE A 245 -7.72 -7.38 2.09
C ILE A 245 -8.58 -8.56 2.58
N ARG A 246 -9.26 -8.42 3.73
CA ARG A 246 -10.13 -9.48 4.29
C ARG A 246 -11.27 -9.86 3.35
N SER A 247 -11.90 -8.88 2.71
CA SER A 247 -12.98 -9.09 1.74
C SER A 247 -12.48 -9.86 0.51
N LEU A 248 -11.32 -9.47 -0.05
CA LEU A 248 -10.73 -10.10 -1.24
C LEU A 248 -10.22 -11.53 -1.00
N ILE A 249 -9.80 -11.87 0.23
CA ILE A 249 -9.35 -13.24 0.56
C ILE A 249 -10.51 -14.17 0.96
N ASN A 250 -11.53 -13.63 1.64
CA ASN A 250 -12.67 -14.43 2.11
C ASN A 250 -13.74 -14.64 1.03
N SER A 251 -14.06 -13.60 0.24
CA SER A 251 -15.13 -13.66 -0.76
C SER A 251 -14.75 -14.52 -1.98
N SER A 252 -15.73 -15.23 -2.54
CA SER A 252 -15.63 -15.83 -3.87
C SER A 252 -15.86 -14.80 -4.99
N ALA A 253 -16.64 -13.76 -4.72
CA ALA A 253 -16.93 -12.67 -5.65
C ALA A 253 -16.15 -11.40 -5.28
N VAL A 254 -15.25 -10.98 -6.15
CA VAL A 254 -14.55 -9.69 -6.03
C VAL A 254 -15.49 -8.57 -6.45
N LYS A 255 -15.66 -7.57 -5.58
CA LYS A 255 -16.40 -6.35 -5.89
C LYS A 255 -15.44 -5.22 -6.31
N PRO A 256 -15.74 -4.42 -7.36
CA PRO A 256 -14.85 -3.34 -7.80
C PRO A 256 -14.48 -2.30 -6.73
N GLU A 257 -15.44 -1.89 -5.89
CA GLU A 257 -15.23 -0.89 -4.82
C GLU A 257 -14.13 -1.34 -3.84
N VAL A 258 -14.12 -2.63 -3.51
CA VAL A 258 -13.15 -3.24 -2.60
C VAL A 258 -11.73 -3.19 -3.18
N VAL A 259 -11.59 -3.33 -4.50
CA VAL A 259 -10.28 -3.19 -5.16
C VAL A 259 -9.86 -1.72 -5.25
N GLN A 260 -10.80 -0.78 -5.40
CA GLN A 260 -10.50 0.65 -5.42
C GLN A 260 -9.86 1.15 -4.11
N GLU A 261 -10.24 0.62 -2.95
CA GLU A 261 -9.56 0.95 -1.68
C GLU A 261 -8.07 0.51 -1.69
N ILE A 262 -7.75 -0.63 -2.33
CA ILE A 262 -6.35 -1.07 -2.53
C ILE A 262 -5.63 -0.16 -3.53
N VAL A 263 -6.29 0.33 -4.58
CA VAL A 263 -5.71 1.28 -5.55
C VAL A 263 -5.40 2.62 -4.88
N LYS A 264 -6.32 3.19 -4.09
CA LYS A 264 -6.06 4.41 -3.28
C LYS A 264 -4.83 4.23 -2.37
N GLY A 265 -4.70 3.07 -1.74
CA GLY A 265 -3.52 2.72 -0.92
C GLY A 265 -2.22 2.52 -1.73
N LEU A 266 -2.29 2.25 -3.03
CA LEU A 266 -1.14 2.14 -3.93
C LEU A 266 -0.71 3.50 -4.52
N GLU A 267 -1.64 4.45 -4.59
CA GLU A 267 -1.41 5.81 -5.08
C GLU A 267 -0.91 6.75 -3.96
N ASN A 268 -1.30 6.50 -2.70
CA ASN A 268 -0.81 7.25 -1.56
C ASN A 268 0.69 6.96 -1.28
N LYS A 269 1.53 7.98 -1.50
CA LYS A 269 3.01 7.93 -1.34
C LYS A 269 3.48 7.65 0.10
N GLU A 270 2.64 7.87 1.10
CA GLU A 270 2.94 7.56 2.50
C GLU A 270 2.86 6.04 2.79
N VAL A 271 2.15 5.27 1.96
CA VAL A 271 2.00 3.82 2.10
C VAL A 271 3.24 3.09 1.54
N THR A 272 4.26 2.94 2.38
CA THR A 272 5.49 2.26 1.97
C THR A 272 5.28 0.76 1.70
N LEU A 273 6.22 0.15 0.96
CA LEU A 273 6.22 -1.30 0.74
C LEU A 273 6.36 -2.09 2.05
N GLU A 274 7.06 -1.54 3.06
CA GLU A 274 7.15 -2.14 4.40
C GLU A 274 5.82 -2.05 5.16
N TYR A 275 5.08 -0.95 5.01
CA TYR A 275 3.74 -0.83 5.62
C TYR A 275 2.75 -1.81 4.97
N TRP A 276 2.77 -1.96 3.64
CA TRP A 276 2.02 -3.02 2.96
C TRP A 276 2.39 -4.42 3.46
N GLU A 277 3.68 -4.71 3.63
CA GLU A 277 4.16 -5.97 4.17
C GLU A 277 3.65 -6.23 5.60
N LYS A 278 3.66 -5.21 6.47
CA LYS A 278 3.04 -5.27 7.81
C LYS A 278 1.55 -5.60 7.74
N LEU A 279 0.79 -5.00 6.82
CA LEU A 279 -0.66 -5.30 6.64
C LEU A 279 -0.92 -6.75 6.23
N PHE A 280 -0.18 -7.28 5.25
CA PHE A 280 -0.34 -8.66 4.80
C PHE A 280 0.12 -9.67 5.86
N ASN A 281 1.23 -9.40 6.56
CA ASN A 281 1.71 -10.28 7.63
C ASN A 281 0.74 -10.30 8.82
N ALA A 282 0.05 -9.18 9.11
CA ALA A 282 -1.04 -9.12 10.09
C ALA A 282 -2.32 -9.88 9.68
N GLN A 283 -2.43 -10.39 8.45
CA GLN A 283 -3.45 -11.37 8.04
C GLN A 283 -2.88 -12.80 7.90
N GLY A 284 -1.65 -13.05 8.35
CA GLY A 284 -1.01 -14.37 8.37
C GLY A 284 -0.10 -14.70 7.18
N ALA A 285 0.16 -13.75 6.26
CA ALA A 285 0.89 -14.04 5.00
C ALA A 285 2.27 -14.67 5.23
N GLU A 286 3.07 -14.14 6.16
CA GLU A 286 4.37 -14.69 6.51
C GLU A 286 4.26 -16.10 7.13
N GLN A 287 3.27 -16.34 7.99
CA GLN A 287 3.05 -17.66 8.59
C GLN A 287 2.69 -18.69 7.52
N ALA A 288 1.78 -18.37 6.60
CA ALA A 288 1.39 -19.26 5.52
C ALA A 288 2.55 -19.61 4.58
N ILE A 289 3.50 -18.70 4.39
CA ILE A 289 4.75 -18.96 3.66
C ILE A 289 5.68 -19.86 4.46
N ARG A 290 5.97 -19.52 5.72
CA ARG A 290 6.87 -20.30 6.60
C ARG A 290 6.37 -21.73 6.86
N GLN A 291 5.05 -21.91 6.96
CA GLN A 291 4.40 -23.19 7.31
C GLN A 291 3.73 -23.91 6.11
N LYS A 292 3.86 -23.37 4.88
CA LYS A 292 3.27 -23.93 3.64
C LYS A 292 1.76 -24.21 3.74
N ILE A 293 0.97 -23.22 4.20
CA ILE A 293 -0.48 -23.36 4.43
C ILE A 293 -1.29 -22.92 3.19
N TYR A 294 -1.70 -23.88 2.37
CA TYR A 294 -2.42 -23.63 1.10
C TYR A 294 -3.96 -23.58 1.23
N SER A 295 -4.50 -23.03 2.32
CA SER A 295 -5.97 -22.82 2.38
C SER A 295 -6.40 -21.80 1.30
N PRO A 296 -7.64 -21.87 0.76
CA PRO A 296 -8.10 -20.95 -0.28
C PRO A 296 -7.93 -19.46 0.09
N GLN A 297 -8.14 -19.14 1.35
CA GLN A 297 -7.93 -17.81 1.91
C GLN A 297 -6.44 -17.39 1.85
N MET A 298 -5.52 -18.28 2.23
CA MET A 298 -4.08 -18.00 2.19
C MET A 298 -3.55 -17.92 0.75
N VAL A 299 -4.01 -18.79 -0.15
CA VAL A 299 -3.68 -18.73 -1.59
C VAL A 299 -4.08 -17.37 -2.17
N ARG A 300 -5.28 -16.87 -1.86
CA ARG A 300 -5.71 -15.51 -2.23
C ARG A 300 -4.85 -14.43 -1.57
N LEU A 301 -4.50 -14.58 -0.29
CA LEU A 301 -3.68 -13.62 0.45
C LEU A 301 -2.27 -13.45 -0.14
N ILE A 302 -1.57 -14.55 -0.43
CA ILE A 302 -0.21 -14.48 -1.00
C ILE A 302 -0.27 -13.99 -2.47
N THR A 303 -1.30 -14.39 -3.22
CA THR A 303 -1.56 -13.85 -4.58
C THR A 303 -1.73 -12.33 -4.53
N LEU A 304 -2.58 -11.81 -3.63
CA LEU A 304 -2.81 -10.36 -3.49
C LEU A 304 -1.54 -9.63 -3.01
N ARG A 305 -0.77 -10.21 -2.08
CA ARG A 305 0.54 -9.66 -1.63
C ARG A 305 1.52 -9.52 -2.80
N ALA A 306 1.57 -10.49 -3.71
CA ALA A 306 2.42 -10.44 -4.90
C ALA A 306 2.01 -9.36 -5.92
N MET A 307 0.71 -9.04 -6.00
CA MET A 307 0.17 -8.00 -6.87
C MET A 307 0.37 -6.59 -6.30
N VAL A 308 0.24 -6.45 -4.97
CA VAL A 308 0.32 -5.16 -4.26
C VAL A 308 1.76 -4.78 -3.89
N ASN A 309 2.59 -5.72 -3.43
CA ASN A 309 4.02 -5.53 -3.15
C ASN A 309 4.87 -6.36 -4.14
N PRO A 310 5.29 -5.79 -5.30
CA PRO A 310 5.84 -6.59 -6.40
C PRO A 310 7.24 -7.17 -6.13
N LYS A 311 7.93 -6.74 -5.05
CA LYS A 311 9.17 -7.40 -4.57
C LYS A 311 8.91 -8.84 -4.13
N THR A 312 7.68 -9.17 -3.73
CA THR A 312 7.30 -10.48 -3.17
C THR A 312 6.90 -11.51 -4.23
N LEU A 313 6.76 -11.09 -5.50
CA LEU A 313 6.35 -11.94 -6.62
C LEU A 313 7.21 -13.21 -6.81
N PRO A 314 8.57 -13.18 -6.70
CA PRO A 314 9.37 -14.40 -6.75
C PRO A 314 9.05 -15.36 -5.60
N GLN A 315 8.85 -14.84 -4.39
CA GLN A 315 8.51 -15.64 -3.20
C GLN A 315 7.14 -16.32 -3.35
N PHE A 316 6.17 -15.63 -3.95
CA PHE A 316 4.86 -16.21 -4.31
C PHE A 316 4.99 -17.36 -5.30
N LEU A 317 5.82 -17.24 -6.36
CA LEU A 317 6.04 -18.31 -7.33
C LEU A 317 6.66 -19.56 -6.69
N VAL A 318 7.70 -19.38 -5.86
CA VAL A 318 8.32 -20.50 -5.10
C VAL A 318 7.32 -21.15 -4.17
N TRP A 319 6.52 -20.35 -3.46
CA TRP A 319 5.53 -20.86 -2.52
C TRP A 319 4.40 -21.61 -3.22
N LEU A 320 3.86 -21.08 -4.33
CA LEU A 320 2.81 -21.75 -5.10
C LEU A 320 3.32 -23.05 -5.78
N ASN A 321 4.64 -23.23 -5.88
CA ASN A 321 5.29 -24.49 -6.26
C ASN A 321 4.78 -25.03 -7.62
N ILE A 322 4.73 -24.16 -8.63
CA ILE A 322 4.21 -24.49 -9.96
C ILE A 322 5.15 -25.51 -10.64
N GLN A 323 4.62 -26.69 -10.91
CA GLN A 323 5.25 -27.74 -11.71
C GLN A 323 4.55 -27.79 -13.08
N GLY A 324 5.31 -27.99 -14.18
CA GLY A 324 4.84 -27.93 -15.58
C GLY A 324 3.85 -29.00 -16.04
N SER A 325 3.03 -29.55 -15.15
CA SER A 325 1.95 -30.48 -15.49
C SER A 325 0.84 -29.75 -16.26
N LYS A 326 0.19 -30.45 -17.21
CA LYS A 326 -0.86 -29.85 -18.08
C LYS A 326 -2.18 -29.57 -17.36
N LYS A 327 -2.33 -29.92 -16.07
CA LYS A 327 -3.54 -29.71 -15.28
C LYS A 327 -3.22 -28.76 -14.13
N LEU A 328 -3.95 -27.65 -14.04
CA LEU A 328 -3.88 -26.75 -12.90
C LEU A 328 -4.28 -27.50 -11.63
N ASP A 329 -3.52 -27.32 -10.55
CA ASP A 329 -3.95 -27.72 -9.22
C ASP A 329 -4.99 -26.74 -8.64
N GLU A 330 -5.53 -27.08 -7.46
CA GLU A 330 -6.55 -26.28 -6.78
C GLU A 330 -6.03 -24.88 -6.40
N HIS A 331 -4.78 -24.78 -5.95
CA HIS A 331 -4.17 -23.53 -5.48
C HIS A 331 -3.86 -22.60 -6.67
N GLN A 332 -3.33 -23.15 -7.76
CA GLN A 332 -3.18 -22.45 -9.04
C GLN A 332 -4.54 -21.93 -9.54
N THR A 333 -5.59 -22.74 -9.46
CA THR A 333 -6.95 -22.38 -9.89
C THR A 333 -7.49 -21.21 -9.07
N ILE A 334 -7.46 -21.30 -7.74
CA ILE A 334 -7.89 -20.23 -6.82
C ILE A 334 -7.10 -18.93 -7.02
N SER A 335 -5.78 -19.03 -7.25
CA SER A 335 -4.94 -17.87 -7.58
C SER A 335 -5.35 -17.22 -8.90
N LEU A 336 -5.56 -18.03 -9.95
CA LEU A 336 -5.97 -17.54 -11.27
C LEU A 336 -7.38 -16.95 -11.27
N GLU A 337 -8.31 -17.43 -10.45
CA GLU A 337 -9.62 -16.82 -10.27
C GLU A 337 -9.54 -15.40 -9.68
N LEU A 338 -8.78 -15.23 -8.58
CA LEU A 338 -8.56 -13.90 -8.01
C LEU A 338 -7.87 -12.97 -9.02
N GLN A 339 -6.80 -13.45 -9.67
CA GLN A 339 -6.09 -12.71 -10.72
C GLN A 339 -7.03 -12.28 -11.86
N LYS A 340 -7.85 -13.20 -12.40
CA LYS A 340 -8.83 -12.92 -13.47
C LYS A 340 -9.74 -11.75 -13.09
N ALA A 341 -10.18 -11.69 -11.84
CA ALA A 341 -11.11 -10.70 -11.32
C ALA A 341 -10.45 -9.33 -11.05
N VAL A 342 -9.29 -9.27 -10.38
CA VAL A 342 -8.68 -7.98 -9.99
C VAL A 342 -7.83 -7.33 -11.10
N ARG A 343 -7.31 -8.09 -12.08
CA ARG A 343 -6.33 -7.60 -13.08
C ARG A 343 -6.80 -6.49 -14.03
N ARG A 344 -8.10 -6.19 -14.07
CA ARG A 344 -8.68 -5.07 -14.83
C ARG A 344 -8.82 -3.78 -13.99
N LEU A 345 -8.66 -3.89 -12.68
CA LEU A 345 -8.91 -2.82 -11.71
C LEU A 345 -7.61 -2.29 -11.08
N LEU A 346 -6.57 -3.12 -11.01
CA LEU A 346 -5.24 -2.71 -10.56
C LEU A 346 -4.40 -2.07 -11.70
N PRO A 347 -3.57 -1.05 -11.42
CA PRO A 347 -2.68 -0.45 -12.43
C PRO A 347 -1.71 -1.46 -13.06
N LYS A 348 -1.59 -1.44 -14.39
CA LYS A 348 -0.70 -2.33 -15.15
C LYS A 348 0.78 -2.06 -14.82
N GLU A 349 1.08 -0.82 -14.49
CA GLU A 349 2.40 -0.34 -14.10
C GLU A 349 2.79 -0.93 -12.74
N GLN A 350 1.82 -1.15 -11.85
CA GLN A 350 2.07 -1.79 -10.55
C GLN A 350 2.37 -3.28 -10.72
N LEU A 351 1.56 -4.00 -11.51
CA LEU A 351 1.78 -5.42 -11.77
C LEU A 351 3.11 -5.67 -12.52
N ALA A 352 3.43 -4.84 -13.51
CA ALA A 352 4.66 -4.93 -14.29
C ALA A 352 5.94 -4.71 -13.45
N LYS A 353 5.89 -3.89 -12.38
CA LYS A 353 7.04 -3.69 -11.45
C LYS A 353 7.56 -4.99 -10.82
N GLY A 354 6.76 -6.07 -10.79
CA GLY A 354 7.18 -7.38 -10.28
C GLY A 354 8.09 -8.15 -11.24
N ILE A 355 7.85 -8.01 -12.55
CA ILE A 355 8.48 -8.83 -13.59
C ILE A 355 10.01 -8.61 -13.64
N LYS A 356 10.47 -7.38 -13.39
CA LYS A 356 11.90 -7.05 -13.33
C LYS A 356 12.69 -7.88 -12.30
N TYR A 357 12.04 -8.44 -11.27
CA TYR A 357 12.68 -9.30 -10.28
C TYR A 357 12.81 -10.76 -10.77
N LEU A 358 12.06 -11.18 -11.79
CA LEU A 358 11.94 -12.58 -12.18
C LEU A 358 13.17 -13.09 -12.92
N LEU A 359 13.69 -12.38 -13.92
CA LEU A 359 14.87 -12.80 -14.70
C LEU A 359 16.07 -13.13 -13.83
N LEU A 360 16.43 -12.25 -12.89
CA LEU A 360 17.57 -12.47 -12.01
C LEU A 360 17.31 -13.61 -11.01
N ASN A 361 16.06 -13.85 -10.60
CA ASN A 361 15.73 -15.02 -9.78
C ASN A 361 15.74 -16.33 -10.60
N LEU A 362 15.35 -16.31 -11.87
CA LEU A 362 15.41 -17.47 -12.76
C LEU A 362 16.85 -17.86 -13.09
N LEU A 363 17.71 -16.89 -13.43
CA LEU A 363 19.14 -17.10 -13.67
C LEU A 363 19.86 -17.70 -12.45
N ASN A 364 19.47 -17.26 -11.24
CA ASN A 364 19.96 -17.80 -9.97
C ASN A 364 19.20 -19.07 -9.52
N GLN A 365 18.39 -19.69 -10.38
CA GLN A 365 17.59 -20.90 -10.11
C GLN A 365 16.65 -20.82 -8.88
N LYS A 366 16.29 -19.60 -8.46
CA LYS A 366 15.39 -19.31 -7.32
C LYS A 366 13.91 -19.41 -7.68
N ILE A 367 13.56 -19.47 -8.97
CA ILE A 367 12.21 -19.80 -9.48
C ILE A 367 12.36 -20.78 -10.64
N SER A 368 11.38 -21.67 -10.84
CA SER A 368 11.40 -22.59 -11.99
C SER A 368 11.00 -21.90 -13.29
N VAL A 369 11.49 -22.43 -14.41
CA VAL A 369 11.06 -22.03 -15.77
C VAL A 369 9.54 -22.15 -15.91
N ASP A 370 8.96 -23.27 -15.43
CA ASP A 370 7.51 -23.50 -15.44
C ASP A 370 6.73 -22.44 -14.65
N SER A 371 7.25 -21.97 -13.50
CA SER A 371 6.61 -20.91 -12.72
C SER A 371 6.52 -19.60 -13.48
N LEU A 372 7.58 -19.22 -14.22
CA LEU A 372 7.59 -17.99 -15.01
C LEU A 372 6.76 -18.12 -16.28
N TYR A 373 6.81 -19.28 -16.94
CA TYR A 373 5.97 -19.57 -18.10
C TYR A 373 4.48 -19.53 -17.74
N TRP A 374 4.07 -20.19 -16.65
CA TRP A 374 2.70 -20.12 -16.12
C TRP A 374 2.27 -18.68 -15.83
N LEU A 375 3.14 -17.90 -15.19
CA LEU A 375 2.82 -16.51 -14.84
C LEU A 375 2.55 -15.64 -16.07
N LEU A 376 3.28 -15.84 -17.17
CA LEU A 376 3.20 -14.97 -18.35
C LEU A 376 2.32 -15.53 -19.47
N ALA A 377 2.13 -16.84 -19.61
CA ALA A 377 1.34 -17.46 -20.68
C ALA A 377 -0.07 -17.93 -20.25
N THR A 378 -0.34 -18.17 -18.96
CA THR A 378 -1.60 -18.85 -18.57
C THR A 378 -2.83 -17.95 -18.72
N GLN A 379 -3.85 -18.49 -19.41
CA GLN A 379 -5.16 -17.87 -19.64
C GLN A 379 -5.85 -17.45 -18.33
N GLY A 380 -5.78 -16.14 -18.05
CA GLY A 380 -6.38 -15.52 -16.87
C GLY A 380 -5.39 -14.93 -15.88
N SER A 381 -4.09 -15.23 -16.01
CA SER A 381 -3.04 -14.55 -15.24
C SER A 381 -3.22 -13.03 -15.31
N ALA A 382 -2.87 -12.36 -14.22
CA ALA A 382 -2.83 -10.90 -14.18
C ALA A 382 -1.69 -10.33 -15.03
N TRP A 383 -0.58 -11.06 -15.16
CA TRP A 383 0.65 -10.60 -15.82
C TRP A 383 0.74 -10.95 -17.32
N VAL A 384 -0.22 -11.70 -17.86
CA VAL A 384 -0.22 -12.18 -19.27
C VAL A 384 -0.03 -11.08 -20.32
N TYR A 385 -0.51 -9.86 -20.08
CA TYR A 385 -0.35 -8.75 -21.03
C TYR A 385 1.10 -8.27 -21.17
N ALA A 386 1.98 -8.63 -20.22
CA ALA A 386 3.36 -8.17 -20.17
C ALA A 386 4.35 -9.16 -20.79
N GLU A 387 3.93 -10.37 -21.17
CA GLU A 387 4.73 -11.37 -21.89
C GLU A 387 5.48 -10.75 -23.08
N LYS A 388 4.74 -10.03 -23.94
CA LYS A 388 5.32 -9.37 -25.12
C LYS A 388 6.37 -8.32 -24.75
N GLN A 389 6.10 -7.48 -23.74
CA GLN A 389 7.04 -6.44 -23.31
C GLN A 389 8.31 -7.07 -22.72
N PHE A 390 8.16 -8.12 -21.91
CA PHE A 390 9.25 -8.88 -21.31
C PHE A 390 10.17 -9.49 -22.38
N ILE A 391 9.63 -10.09 -23.44
CA ILE A 391 10.41 -10.61 -24.58
C ILE A 391 11.11 -9.47 -25.32
N THR A 392 10.40 -8.36 -25.59
CA THR A 392 10.96 -7.19 -26.29
C THR A 392 12.06 -6.48 -25.51
N ASP A 393 11.94 -6.36 -24.18
CA ASP A 393 12.96 -5.76 -23.30
C ASP A 393 14.27 -6.57 -23.34
N ILE A 394 14.18 -7.89 -23.42
CA ILE A 394 15.33 -8.79 -23.53
C ILE A 394 15.95 -8.71 -24.94
N GLN A 395 15.14 -8.66 -25.99
CA GLN A 395 15.62 -8.45 -27.36
C GLN A 395 16.34 -7.10 -27.52
N ASN A 396 15.82 -6.03 -26.92
CA ASN A 396 16.46 -4.71 -26.92
C ASN A 396 17.83 -4.74 -26.23
N ASP A 397 17.94 -5.39 -25.07
CA ASP A 397 19.20 -5.48 -24.33
C ASP A 397 20.25 -6.32 -25.07
N LEU A 398 19.85 -7.44 -25.66
CA LEU A 398 20.73 -8.25 -26.52
C LEU A 398 21.18 -7.48 -27.77
N GLN A 399 20.31 -6.66 -28.36
CA GLN A 399 20.67 -5.80 -29.49
C GLN A 399 21.63 -4.67 -29.08
N LEU A 400 21.50 -4.10 -27.87
CA LEU A 400 22.48 -3.15 -27.31
C LEU A 400 23.85 -3.82 -27.09
N ILE A 401 23.88 -5.05 -26.56
CA ILE A 401 25.11 -5.84 -26.39
C ILE A 401 25.77 -6.13 -27.75
N HIS A 402 24.99 -6.57 -28.74
CA HIS A 402 25.46 -6.75 -30.11
C HIS A 402 26.04 -5.45 -30.68
N ASN A 403 25.31 -4.33 -30.58
CA ASN A 403 25.74 -3.05 -31.11
C ASN A 403 26.99 -2.50 -30.42
N HIS A 404 27.23 -2.81 -29.15
CA HIS A 404 28.48 -2.46 -28.47
C HIS A 404 29.69 -3.23 -29.02
N PHE A 405 29.53 -4.51 -29.35
CA PHE A 405 30.63 -5.36 -29.82
C PHE A 405 30.85 -5.37 -31.35
N TYR A 406 29.83 -5.03 -32.14
CA TYR A 406 29.86 -5.06 -33.61
C TYR A 406 29.53 -3.73 -34.29
N GLY A 407 29.04 -2.74 -33.55
CA GLY A 407 28.80 -1.40 -34.11
C GLY A 407 30.09 -0.76 -34.62
N PRO A 408 30.05 0.01 -35.72
CA PRO A 408 31.22 0.70 -36.22
C PRO A 408 31.72 1.69 -35.14
N LYS A 409 33.02 1.66 -34.84
CA LYS A 409 33.66 2.58 -33.89
C LYS A 409 33.79 3.99 -34.48
N THR A 410 32.66 4.63 -34.76
CA THR A 410 32.61 6.01 -35.25
C THR A 410 33.05 6.98 -34.16
N ALA A 411 34.04 7.80 -34.47
CA ALA A 411 34.37 8.94 -33.63
C ALA A 411 33.20 9.95 -33.68
N SER A 412 32.55 10.14 -32.53
CA SER A 412 31.67 11.27 -32.17
C SER A 412 31.01 12.05 -33.32
N LYS A 413 29.71 11.79 -33.57
CA LYS A 413 28.78 12.86 -33.95
C LYS A 413 27.33 12.50 -33.62
N SER A 414 26.57 13.50 -33.20
CA SER A 414 25.14 13.45 -32.94
C SER A 414 24.32 13.62 -34.21
N SER A 415 23.33 12.76 -34.44
CA SER A 415 22.01 13.16 -34.97
C SER A 415 21.03 12.00 -34.84
N SER A 416 19.74 12.30 -34.68
CA SER A 416 18.67 11.30 -34.78
C SER A 416 18.44 10.87 -36.23
N TYR A 417 18.19 9.58 -36.45
CA TYR A 417 17.14 9.07 -37.34
C TYR A 417 16.71 7.67 -36.87
N HIS A 418 15.41 7.38 -36.95
CA HIS A 418 14.88 6.01 -36.81
C HIS A 418 14.85 5.34 -38.17
N ASP A 419 15.45 4.14 -38.27
CA ASP A 419 15.12 3.17 -39.32
C ASP A 419 14.46 1.96 -38.65
N PRO A 420 13.20 1.62 -39.01
CA PRO A 420 12.48 0.49 -38.40
C PRO A 420 12.76 -0.88 -39.05
N ASN A 421 13.58 -0.97 -40.11
CA ASN A 421 13.75 -2.20 -40.90
C ASN A 421 15.22 -2.63 -41.07
N PHE A 422 15.82 -3.18 -40.01
CA PHE A 422 17.03 -4.01 -40.16
C PHE A 422 16.85 -5.38 -39.49
N ARG A 423 16.95 -6.45 -40.29
CA ARG A 423 16.81 -7.85 -39.83
C ARG A 423 18.18 -8.47 -39.59
N LEU A 424 18.28 -9.36 -38.59
CA LEU A 424 19.47 -10.20 -38.38
C LEU A 424 19.55 -11.28 -39.48
N THR A 425 20.14 -10.95 -40.63
CA THR A 425 20.41 -11.90 -41.72
C THR A 425 21.80 -12.53 -41.54
N SER A 426 21.85 -13.84 -41.31
CA SER A 426 23.11 -14.58 -41.17
C SER A 426 23.76 -14.87 -42.53
N SER A 427 24.79 -14.11 -42.90
CA SER A 427 25.68 -14.41 -44.02
C SER A 427 27.05 -14.88 -43.53
N PHE A 428 27.14 -16.17 -43.17
CA PHE A 428 28.43 -16.81 -42.88
C PHE A 428 29.26 -16.94 -44.17
N LEU A 429 30.27 -16.09 -44.34
CA LEU A 429 31.30 -16.26 -45.36
C LEU A 429 32.66 -16.51 -44.70
N VAL A 430 33.26 -17.64 -45.08
CA VAL A 430 34.57 -18.07 -44.59
C VAL A 430 35.67 -17.18 -45.22
N GLY A 431 36.35 -16.40 -44.40
CA GLY A 431 37.47 -15.55 -44.80
C GLY A 431 38.73 -15.88 -44.00
N SER A 432 39.57 -16.79 -44.52
CA SER A 432 40.85 -17.10 -43.89
C SER A 432 41.93 -16.11 -44.31
N LYS A 433 42.59 -15.48 -43.33
CA LYS A 433 44.02 -15.17 -43.36
C LYS A 433 44.54 -14.81 -41.97
N ASN A 434 45.74 -15.30 -41.65
CA ASN A 434 46.51 -14.82 -40.52
C ASN A 434 47.00 -13.39 -40.81
N ASP A 435 47.19 -12.59 -39.76
CA ASP A 435 48.56 -12.13 -39.50
C ASP A 435 48.80 -11.81 -38.02
N SER A 436 50.07 -11.73 -37.63
CA SER A 436 50.49 -11.72 -36.21
C SER A 436 50.81 -10.32 -35.68
N GLN A 437 50.35 -10.00 -34.46
CA GLN A 437 51.20 -9.45 -33.39
C GLN A 437 50.46 -9.29 -32.06
N LEU A 438 51.12 -9.69 -30.96
CA LEU A 438 50.67 -9.52 -29.58
C LEU A 438 51.27 -8.23 -29.00
N HIS A 439 50.42 -7.26 -28.66
CA HIS A 439 50.77 -6.20 -27.70
C HIS A 439 49.64 -6.00 -26.70
N HIS A 440 49.92 -6.33 -25.44
CA HIS A 440 49.04 -6.02 -24.31
C HIS A 440 49.06 -4.52 -24.04
N VAL A 441 48.01 -3.81 -24.47
CA VAL A 441 47.64 -2.50 -23.94
C VAL A 441 46.15 -2.53 -23.63
N GLN A 442 45.79 -2.51 -22.35
CA GLN A 442 44.40 -2.25 -21.94
C GLN A 442 44.11 -0.77 -22.23
N PRO A 443 43.09 -0.43 -23.06
CA PRO A 443 42.65 0.95 -23.18
C PRO A 443 42.08 1.43 -21.84
N PRO A 444 42.28 2.70 -21.45
CA PRO A 444 41.70 3.23 -20.22
C PRO A 444 40.17 3.15 -20.29
N ILE A 445 39.54 2.67 -19.21
CA ILE A 445 38.09 2.48 -19.13
C ILE A 445 37.40 3.85 -19.17
N LYS A 446 36.94 4.25 -20.35
CA LYS A 446 36.07 5.42 -20.51
C LYS A 446 34.71 5.17 -19.87
N LYS A 447 34.08 6.27 -19.45
CA LYS A 447 32.83 6.29 -18.67
C LYS A 447 31.58 6.08 -19.54
N ASP A 448 31.70 5.27 -20.59
CA ASP A 448 30.72 5.07 -21.66
C ASP A 448 29.70 4.01 -21.21
N SER A 449 28.86 4.37 -20.24
CA SER A 449 27.92 3.43 -19.58
C SER A 449 26.65 3.18 -20.40
N TRP A 450 26.79 2.64 -21.62
CA TRP A 450 25.70 2.16 -22.48
C TRP A 450 24.80 1.11 -21.78
N GLN A 451 25.33 0.44 -20.75
CA GLN A 451 24.60 -0.45 -19.85
C GLN A 451 23.52 0.26 -19.00
N ASN A 452 23.45 1.60 -19.04
CA ASN A 452 22.38 2.38 -18.43
C ASN A 452 21.08 2.32 -19.25
N ASP A 453 21.18 2.06 -20.56
CA ASP A 453 20.03 2.04 -21.47
C ASP A 453 19.28 0.70 -21.45
N PHE A 454 19.80 -0.31 -20.72
CA PHE A 454 19.17 -1.61 -20.54
C PHE A 454 17.78 -1.51 -19.89
N LYS A 455 16.87 -2.36 -20.36
CA LYS A 455 15.50 -2.52 -19.84
C LYS A 455 15.47 -3.55 -18.70
N CYS A 456 16.33 -4.58 -18.77
CA CYS A 456 16.52 -5.55 -17.71
C CYS A 456 17.58 -5.08 -16.69
N GLN A 457 17.69 -5.76 -15.55
CA GLN A 457 18.76 -5.49 -14.58
C GLN A 457 20.12 -5.85 -15.19
N LYS A 458 21.05 -4.89 -15.28
CA LYS A 458 22.40 -5.09 -15.87
C LYS A 458 23.18 -6.31 -15.35
N GLN A 459 22.91 -6.74 -14.12
CA GLN A 459 23.46 -7.96 -13.51
C GLN A 459 23.17 -9.22 -14.34
N ILE A 460 22.01 -9.29 -14.99
CA ILE A 460 21.58 -10.41 -15.85
C ILE A 460 22.53 -10.57 -17.05
N TRP A 461 23.18 -9.49 -17.51
CA TRP A 461 24.06 -9.49 -18.67
C TRP A 461 25.56 -9.50 -18.32
N ALA A 462 25.92 -9.47 -17.04
CA ALA A 462 27.31 -9.32 -16.61
C ALA A 462 28.20 -10.49 -17.06
N THR A 463 27.73 -11.74 -16.88
CA THR A 463 28.47 -12.94 -17.31
C THR A 463 28.55 -13.03 -18.84
N LEU A 464 27.45 -12.73 -19.55
CA LEU A 464 27.42 -12.69 -21.02
C LEU A 464 28.41 -11.67 -21.62
N ILE A 465 28.39 -10.42 -21.13
CA ILE A 465 29.24 -9.33 -21.65
C ILE A 465 30.72 -9.58 -21.37
N SER A 466 31.07 -9.99 -20.14
CA SER A 466 32.46 -10.22 -19.74
C SER A 466 33.14 -11.37 -20.48
N ASN A 467 32.35 -12.31 -21.02
CA ASN A 467 32.85 -13.52 -21.68
C ASN A 467 32.61 -13.55 -23.21
N TRP A 468 32.02 -12.49 -23.78
CA TRP A 468 31.48 -12.46 -25.15
C TRP A 468 32.40 -13.05 -26.24
N GLN A 469 33.69 -12.72 -26.21
CA GLN A 469 34.65 -13.22 -27.20
C GLN A 469 34.90 -14.73 -27.07
N GLY A 470 34.89 -15.28 -25.86
CA GLY A 470 35.07 -16.73 -25.62
C GLY A 470 33.84 -17.53 -26.06
N ILE A 471 32.64 -16.98 -25.87
CA ILE A 471 31.38 -17.56 -26.37
C ILE A 471 31.38 -17.56 -27.90
N ARG A 472 31.67 -16.41 -28.52
CA ARG A 472 31.74 -16.25 -29.99
C ARG A 472 32.70 -17.23 -30.65
N GLN A 473 33.81 -17.56 -29.98
CA GLN A 473 34.82 -18.49 -30.48
C GLN A 473 34.52 -19.97 -30.15
N GLY A 474 33.43 -20.26 -29.43
CA GLY A 474 33.04 -21.61 -29.01
C GLY A 474 33.84 -22.19 -27.83
N TYR A 475 34.83 -21.46 -27.30
CA TYR A 475 35.75 -21.94 -26.26
C TYR A 475 35.26 -21.67 -24.82
N ARG A 476 34.15 -20.95 -24.64
CA ARG A 476 33.49 -20.81 -23.33
C ARG A 476 31.98 -20.91 -23.46
N LYS A 477 31.39 -21.66 -22.53
CA LYS A 477 29.96 -21.80 -22.27
C LYS A 477 29.58 -21.06 -20.99
N ILE A 478 28.30 -20.73 -20.81
CA ILE A 478 27.76 -20.13 -19.58
C ILE A 478 26.43 -20.81 -19.21
N GLU A 479 26.53 -21.93 -18.52
CA GLU A 479 25.42 -22.76 -18.04
C GLU A 479 24.35 -21.98 -17.26
N GLU A 480 24.73 -20.84 -16.64
CA GLU A 480 23.82 -19.90 -15.96
C GLU A 480 22.61 -19.48 -16.81
N TYR A 481 22.75 -19.44 -18.15
CA TYR A 481 21.68 -19.03 -19.07
C TYR A 481 20.79 -20.17 -19.58
N GLN A 482 21.05 -21.44 -19.25
CA GLN A 482 20.20 -22.57 -19.66
C GLN A 482 18.70 -22.35 -19.30
N PRO A 483 18.34 -21.82 -18.11
CA PRO A 483 16.94 -21.53 -17.78
C PRO A 483 16.28 -20.48 -18.68
N PHE A 484 17.03 -19.64 -19.39
CA PHE A 484 16.47 -18.71 -20.38
C PHE A 484 16.17 -19.45 -21.69
N ALA A 485 17.03 -20.38 -22.11
CA ALA A 485 16.82 -21.19 -23.32
C ALA A 485 15.52 -22.01 -23.23
N GLU A 486 15.35 -22.74 -22.12
CA GLU A 486 14.14 -23.53 -21.80
C GLU A 486 12.88 -22.66 -21.70
N LEU A 487 13.00 -21.43 -21.21
CA LEU A 487 11.90 -20.47 -21.10
C LEU A 487 11.44 -20.00 -22.48
N PHE A 488 12.38 -19.63 -23.36
CA PHE A 488 12.06 -19.12 -24.69
C PHE A 488 11.54 -20.20 -25.63
N ASP A 489 11.96 -21.45 -25.47
CA ASP A 489 11.37 -22.58 -26.18
C ASP A 489 9.88 -22.76 -25.82
N LYS A 490 9.53 -22.73 -24.52
CA LYS A 490 8.13 -22.78 -24.06
C LYS A 490 7.29 -21.60 -24.59
N PHE A 491 7.87 -20.40 -24.72
CA PHE A 491 7.24 -19.24 -25.39
C PHE A 491 7.32 -19.28 -26.93
N LYS A 492 7.89 -20.33 -27.53
CA LYS A 492 8.12 -20.50 -28.98
C LYS A 492 8.90 -19.37 -29.65
N GLN A 493 9.74 -18.69 -28.87
CA GLN A 493 10.68 -17.68 -29.33
C GLN A 493 11.97 -18.37 -29.77
N TYR A 494 11.89 -19.23 -30.79
CA TYR A 494 12.97 -20.16 -31.14
C TYR A 494 14.29 -19.43 -31.48
N ASP A 495 14.23 -18.22 -32.05
CA ASP A 495 15.41 -17.34 -32.25
C ASP A 495 16.17 -17.07 -30.94
N LEU A 496 15.46 -16.83 -29.83
CA LEU A 496 16.04 -16.60 -28.51
C LEU A 496 16.42 -17.92 -27.81
N ALA A 497 15.61 -18.97 -27.97
CA ALA A 497 15.91 -20.29 -27.41
C ALA A 497 17.23 -20.84 -27.96
N ALA A 498 17.38 -20.85 -29.29
CA ALA A 498 18.62 -21.26 -29.97
C ALA A 498 19.82 -20.39 -29.57
N TYR A 499 19.62 -19.07 -29.45
CA TYR A 499 20.67 -18.16 -28.96
C TYR A 499 21.14 -18.55 -27.55
N PHE A 500 20.22 -18.77 -26.61
CA PHE A 500 20.61 -19.10 -25.23
C PHE A 500 21.15 -20.53 -25.07
N TYR A 501 20.66 -21.54 -25.80
CA TYR A 501 21.29 -22.86 -25.85
C TYR A 501 22.73 -22.78 -26.42
N GLN A 502 22.96 -21.96 -27.46
CA GLN A 502 24.32 -21.72 -27.98
C GLN A 502 25.24 -21.02 -26.98
N VAL A 503 24.69 -20.23 -26.03
CA VAL A 503 25.43 -19.59 -24.93
C VAL A 503 25.69 -20.55 -23.76
N SER A 504 24.69 -21.35 -23.35
CA SER A 504 24.78 -22.22 -22.17
C SER A 504 25.41 -23.58 -22.46
N ASP A 505 25.00 -24.21 -23.56
CA ASP A 505 25.33 -25.61 -23.86
C ASP A 505 26.37 -25.67 -24.98
N GLY A 506 26.57 -24.58 -25.73
CA GLY A 506 27.46 -24.49 -26.87
C GLY A 506 26.98 -25.24 -28.12
N ILE A 507 25.76 -25.77 -28.07
CA ILE A 507 25.11 -26.62 -29.07
C ILE A 507 23.64 -26.17 -29.15
N VAL A 508 23.02 -26.26 -30.33
CA VAL A 508 21.57 -26.11 -30.51
C VAL A 508 21.04 -27.43 -31.04
N ASP A 509 19.91 -27.91 -30.51
CA ASP A 509 19.28 -29.13 -31.00
C ASP A 509 18.77 -28.98 -32.45
N LYS A 510 18.78 -30.07 -33.22
CA LYS A 510 18.39 -30.06 -34.63
C LYS A 510 16.94 -29.66 -34.84
N ASP A 511 16.01 -30.16 -34.03
CA ASP A 511 14.59 -29.90 -34.22
C ASP A 511 14.26 -28.42 -33.92
N LEU A 512 14.96 -27.84 -32.94
CA LEU A 512 14.90 -26.40 -32.65
C LEU A 512 15.54 -25.55 -33.77
N TYR A 513 16.66 -26.00 -34.35
CA TYR A 513 17.29 -25.33 -35.50
C TYR A 513 16.36 -25.34 -36.74
N ASP A 514 15.72 -26.47 -37.01
CA ASP A 514 14.76 -26.59 -38.12
C ASP A 514 13.53 -25.70 -37.88
N GLU A 515 13.03 -25.56 -36.65
CA GLU A 515 11.95 -24.62 -36.32
C GLU A 515 12.38 -23.13 -36.40
N VAL A 516 13.65 -22.78 -36.14
CA VAL A 516 14.17 -21.42 -36.42
C VAL A 516 14.13 -21.15 -37.94
N ALA A 517 14.64 -22.07 -38.76
CA ALA A 517 14.60 -21.93 -40.22
C ALA A 517 13.15 -21.84 -40.75
N ASN A 518 12.24 -22.66 -40.24
CA ASN A 518 10.82 -22.61 -40.56
C ASN A 518 10.15 -21.29 -40.13
N GLN A 519 10.52 -20.71 -38.97
CA GLN A 519 10.01 -19.37 -38.60
C GLN A 519 10.54 -18.28 -39.53
N GLN A 520 11.78 -18.37 -40.02
CA GLN A 520 12.31 -17.39 -40.98
C GLN A 520 11.57 -17.46 -42.32
N HIS A 521 11.32 -18.66 -42.86
CA HIS A 521 10.52 -18.86 -44.07
C HIS A 521 9.03 -18.45 -43.94
N ARG A 522 8.49 -18.38 -42.71
CA ARG A 522 7.13 -17.84 -42.44
C ARG A 522 7.11 -16.30 -42.27
N ARG A 523 8.27 -15.63 -42.26
CA ARG A 523 8.45 -14.17 -42.09
C ARG A 523 9.02 -13.47 -43.34
N SER A 524 9.30 -14.23 -44.40
CA SER A 524 9.74 -13.79 -45.72
C SER A 524 8.57 -13.74 -46.69
#